data_AF-A0ABD1LZM4-F1
#
_entry.id   AF-A0ABD1LZM4-F1
#
_cell.length_a   1.000
_cell.length_b   1.000
_cell.length_c   1.000
_cell.angle_alpha   90.00
_cell.angle_beta   90.00
_cell.angle_gamma   90.00
#
_symmetry.space_group_name_H-M   'P 1'
#
loop_
_entity.id
_entity.type
_entity.pdbx_description
1 polymer ?
#
loop_
_entity_poly.entity_id
_entity_poly.type
_entity_poly.pdbx_seq_one_letter_code
_entity_poly.pdbx_strand_id
1 'polypeptide(L)'
;METIEKKTHLRSSSLPSATHPLVSQFEEHLKRLMRSEATLLSSSSVRHKLNDMLDLHDCTDKLLQLSIEQKALAQECNFKCADNLLQGSLRLLDICSTAKDCLLQSKESICDLKSIIQRRKGKETGFTVEGVKYLALRKQMKKKVRKALQNMKNELLASSKNDNNTSPMLSFLKETEAVTLSSLEHLLLFISGSKGHSKHSRWSTISKLVQPKE
;
A
#
# COMPACT_ATOMS: atom_id res chain seq x y z
N MET A 1 -54.54 54.18 1.25
CA MET A 1 -53.29 53.80 0.57
C MET A 1 -52.28 53.53 1.67
N GLU A 2 -52.32 52.33 2.25
CA GLU A 2 -51.47 51.93 3.37
C GLU A 2 -50.56 50.78 2.90
N THR A 3 -49.27 51.02 2.92
CA THR A 3 -48.24 50.03 2.59
C THR A 3 -47.99 49.15 3.81
N ILE A 4 -48.41 47.88 3.72
CA ILE A 4 -48.07 46.85 4.70
C ILE A 4 -46.63 46.42 4.46
N GLU A 5 -45.71 46.85 5.33
CA GLU A 5 -44.34 46.32 5.38
C GLU A 5 -44.38 44.84 5.77
N LYS A 6 -44.01 43.97 4.82
CA LYS A 6 -43.76 42.55 5.10
C LYS A 6 -42.36 42.40 5.70
N LYS A 7 -42.30 42.22 7.02
CA LYS A 7 -41.09 41.80 7.75
C LYS A 7 -40.73 40.37 7.35
N THR A 8 -39.77 40.22 6.44
CA THR A 8 -39.21 38.90 6.09
C THR A 8 -38.25 38.46 7.20
N HIS A 9 -38.64 37.44 7.96
CA HIS A 9 -37.71 36.71 8.82
C HIS A 9 -36.64 36.05 7.95
N LEU A 10 -35.41 36.55 8.03
CA LEU A 10 -34.21 35.84 7.60
C LEU A 10 -34.13 34.54 8.40
N ARG A 11 -34.59 33.44 7.79
CA ARG A 11 -34.33 32.09 8.30
C ARG A 11 -32.83 31.83 8.12
N SER A 12 -32.15 31.57 9.22
CA SER A 12 -30.77 31.12 9.29
C SER A 12 -30.59 29.93 8.34
N SER A 13 -29.87 30.14 7.24
CA SER A 13 -29.36 29.05 6.42
C SER A 13 -28.33 28.30 7.26
N SER A 14 -28.67 27.11 7.72
CA SER A 14 -27.70 26.19 8.31
C SER A 14 -26.61 25.94 7.27
N LEU A 15 -25.42 26.48 7.52
CA LEU A 15 -24.19 26.07 6.84
C LEU A 15 -24.10 24.53 6.91
N PRO A 16 -23.63 23.84 5.86
CA PRO A 16 -23.35 22.41 5.97
C PRO A 16 -22.43 22.23 7.18
N SER A 17 -22.81 21.34 8.09
CA SER A 17 -22.03 21.03 9.30
C SER A 17 -20.58 20.83 8.88
N ALA A 18 -19.69 21.69 9.37
CA ALA A 18 -18.27 21.60 9.04
C ALA A 18 -17.79 20.20 9.41
N THR A 19 -17.34 19.43 8.42
CA THR A 19 -16.78 18.10 8.63
C THR A 19 -15.61 18.23 9.60
N HIS A 20 -15.52 17.35 10.59
CA HIS A 20 -14.49 17.44 11.62
C HIS A 20 -13.09 17.55 10.97
N PRO A 21 -12.19 18.45 11.41
CA PRO A 21 -10.90 18.69 10.74
C PRO A 21 -10.08 17.41 10.49
N LEU A 22 -10.15 16.44 11.40
CA LEU A 22 -9.48 15.14 11.24
C LEU A 22 -10.10 14.26 10.14
N VAL A 23 -11.41 14.33 9.90
CA VAL A 23 -12.07 13.59 8.82
C VAL A 23 -11.65 14.18 7.46
N SER A 24 -11.57 15.51 7.37
CA SER A 24 -11.07 16.18 6.17
C SER A 24 -9.61 15.81 5.87
N GLN A 25 -8.76 15.75 6.90
CA GLN A 25 -7.36 15.34 6.77
C GLN A 25 -7.25 13.88 6.30
N PHE A 26 -8.04 12.98 6.88
CA PHE A 26 -8.10 11.58 6.47
C PHE A 26 -8.44 11.43 4.98
N GLU A 27 -9.52 12.09 4.54
CA GLU A 27 -9.93 12.05 3.13
C GLU A 27 -8.85 12.59 2.19
N GLU A 28 -8.12 13.62 2.61
CA GLU A 28 -7.01 14.18 1.83
C GLU A 28 -5.89 13.15 1.63
N HIS A 29 -5.47 12.48 2.70
CA HIS A 29 -4.45 11.43 2.64
C HIS A 29 -4.89 10.26 1.74
N LEU A 30 -6.16 9.87 1.84
CA LEU A 30 -6.74 8.81 1.01
C LEU A 30 -6.72 9.20 -0.48
N LYS A 31 -7.22 10.39 -0.82
CA LYS A 31 -7.21 10.93 -2.19
C LYS A 31 -5.78 11.03 -2.74
N ARG A 32 -4.80 11.40 -1.90
CA ARG A 32 -3.39 11.47 -2.29
C ARG A 32 -2.82 10.09 -2.63
N LEU A 33 -3.10 9.08 -1.81
CA LEU A 33 -2.70 7.69 -2.06
C LEU A 33 -3.31 7.13 -3.35
N MET A 34 -4.60 7.39 -3.60
CA MET A 34 -5.28 6.94 -4.83
C MET A 34 -4.69 7.60 -6.08
N ARG A 35 -4.39 8.91 -6.06
CA ARG A 35 -3.75 9.59 -7.21
C ARG A 35 -2.38 9.01 -7.54
N SER A 36 -1.65 8.54 -6.54
CA SER A 36 -0.29 7.99 -6.71
C SER A 36 -0.27 6.60 -7.39
N GLU A 37 -1.41 5.91 -7.46
CA GLU A 37 -1.54 4.54 -7.99
C GLU A 37 -1.21 4.43 -9.50
N ALA A 38 -1.44 5.49 -10.27
CA ALA A 38 -1.16 5.54 -11.71
C ALA A 38 0.30 5.86 -12.08
N THR A 39 1.17 6.12 -11.08
CA THR A 39 2.53 6.62 -11.33
C THR A 39 3.51 5.48 -11.58
N LEU A 40 4.49 5.71 -12.46
CA LEU A 40 5.63 4.81 -12.64
C LEU A 40 6.31 4.54 -11.29
N LEU A 41 6.55 3.26 -11.00
CA LEU A 41 7.26 2.81 -9.81
C LEU A 41 8.73 3.26 -9.86
N SER A 42 9.00 4.44 -9.31
CA SER A 42 10.33 4.97 -9.02
C SER A 42 10.61 4.88 -7.52
N SER A 43 11.89 4.86 -7.13
CA SER A 43 12.32 4.85 -5.73
C SER A 43 11.78 6.08 -4.95
N SER A 44 11.74 7.26 -5.59
CA SER A 44 11.17 8.47 -4.98
C SER A 44 9.65 8.36 -4.76
N SER A 45 8.92 7.89 -5.77
CA SER A 45 7.47 7.66 -5.69
C SER A 45 7.12 6.62 -4.61
N VAL A 46 7.89 5.54 -4.52
CA VAL A 46 7.76 4.51 -3.48
C VAL A 46 7.93 5.09 -2.08
N ARG A 47 8.94 5.96 -1.87
CA ARG A 47 9.14 6.64 -0.58
C ARG A 47 7.99 7.57 -0.23
N HIS A 48 7.52 8.37 -1.18
CA HIS A 48 6.37 9.26 -0.96
C HIS A 48 5.12 8.46 -0.61
N LYS A 49 4.84 7.36 -1.33
CA LYS A 49 3.69 6.50 -1.04
C LYS A 49 3.75 5.87 0.35
N LEU A 50 4.94 5.46 0.81
CA LEU A 50 5.14 4.96 2.18
C LEU A 50 4.87 6.04 3.24
N ASN A 51 5.33 7.28 3.01
CA ASN A 51 5.04 8.40 3.91
C ASN A 51 3.54 8.71 3.92
N ASP A 52 2.88 8.70 2.78
CA ASP A 52 1.44 8.93 2.68
C ASP A 52 0.63 7.86 3.43
N MET A 53 1.06 6.60 3.38
CA MET A 53 0.47 5.53 4.20
C MET A 53 0.67 5.78 5.69
N LEU A 54 1.87 6.22 6.11
CA LEU A 54 2.13 6.56 7.51
C LEU A 54 1.20 7.68 7.99
N ASP A 55 1.08 8.76 7.22
CA ASP A 55 0.18 9.87 7.52
C ASP A 55 -1.29 9.41 7.64
N LEU A 56 -1.75 8.53 6.73
CA LEU A 56 -3.10 7.96 6.77
C LEU A 56 -3.34 7.16 8.05
N HIS A 57 -2.39 6.31 8.43
CA HIS A 57 -2.49 5.49 9.65
C HIS A 57 -2.41 6.34 10.93
N ASP A 58 -1.54 7.35 10.97
CA ASP A 58 -1.47 8.31 12.08
C ASP A 58 -2.78 9.10 12.23
N CYS A 59 -3.38 9.51 11.11
CA CYS A 59 -4.70 10.17 11.12
C CYS A 59 -5.80 9.23 11.59
N THR A 60 -5.76 7.96 11.17
CA THR A 60 -6.72 6.92 11.58
C THR A 60 -6.62 6.65 13.09
N ASP A 61 -5.41 6.55 13.63
CA ASP A 61 -5.18 6.37 15.07
C ASP A 61 -5.72 7.55 15.87
N LYS A 62 -5.44 8.79 15.46
CA LYS A 62 -6.00 10.00 16.08
C LYS A 62 -7.52 10.02 16.03
N LEU A 63 -8.13 9.59 14.92
CA LEU A 63 -9.58 9.52 14.77
C LEU A 63 -10.18 8.48 15.73
N LEU A 64 -9.55 7.30 15.84
CA LEU A 64 -9.93 6.25 16.78
C LEU A 64 -9.76 6.62 18.26
N GLN A 65 -8.90 7.59 18.57
CA GLN A 65 -8.72 8.10 19.93
C GLN A 65 -9.77 9.16 20.33
N LEU A 66 -10.54 9.71 19.38
CA LEU A 66 -11.62 10.64 19.71
C LEU A 66 -12.74 9.90 20.46
N SER A 67 -13.07 10.35 21.66
CA SER A 67 -14.08 9.69 22.52
C SER A 67 -15.47 9.61 21.87
N ILE A 68 -15.80 10.57 21.00
CA ILE A 68 -17.06 10.58 20.24
C ILE A 68 -17.06 9.46 19.21
N GLU A 69 -15.95 9.29 18.47
CA GLU A 69 -15.79 8.22 17.48
C GLU A 69 -15.67 6.84 18.14
N GLN A 70 -15.04 6.75 19.32
CA GLN A 70 -15.01 5.50 20.10
C GLN A 70 -16.41 5.07 20.53
N LYS A 71 -17.23 6.02 20.97
CA LYS A 71 -18.61 5.74 21.39
C LYS A 71 -19.49 5.36 20.20
N ALA A 72 -19.35 6.06 19.07
CA ALA A 72 -20.04 5.72 17.83
C ALA A 72 -19.63 4.32 17.34
N LEU A 73 -18.33 4.04 17.28
CA LEU A 73 -17.79 2.74 16.90
C LEU A 73 -18.25 1.63 17.85
N ALA A 74 -18.24 1.84 19.17
CA ALA A 74 -18.69 0.85 20.14
C ALA A 74 -20.20 0.57 20.06
N GLN A 75 -21.00 1.57 19.69
CA GLN A 75 -22.44 1.41 19.48
C GLN A 75 -22.79 0.68 18.18
N GLU A 76 -21.94 0.82 17.17
CA GLU A 76 -22.21 0.36 15.81
C GLU A 76 -21.50 -0.96 15.47
N CYS A 77 -20.38 -1.23 16.13
CA CYS A 77 -19.55 -2.41 15.90
C CYS A 77 -19.96 -3.53 16.87
N ASN A 78 -20.58 -4.58 16.34
CA ASN A 78 -20.77 -5.82 17.10
C ASN A 78 -19.45 -6.63 17.16
N PHE A 79 -19.40 -7.64 18.04
CA PHE A 79 -18.22 -8.49 18.23
C PHE A 79 -17.65 -9.05 16.91
N LYS A 80 -18.53 -9.50 16.00
CA LYS A 80 -18.14 -10.05 14.70
C LYS A 80 -17.51 -9.00 13.78
N CYS A 81 -18.03 -7.79 13.79
CA CYS A 81 -17.50 -6.69 13.00
C CYS A 81 -16.12 -6.26 13.51
N ALA A 82 -15.95 -6.16 14.83
CA ALA A 82 -14.67 -5.85 15.46
C ALA A 82 -13.62 -6.93 15.17
N ASP A 83 -14.01 -8.20 15.27
CA ASP A 83 -13.16 -9.35 14.94
C ASP A 83 -12.70 -9.32 13.47
N ASN A 84 -13.60 -9.03 12.53
CA ASN A 84 -13.25 -8.88 11.12
C ASN A 84 -12.26 -7.74 10.85
N LEU A 85 -12.42 -6.59 11.51
CA LEU A 85 -11.50 -5.45 11.39
C LEU A 85 -10.11 -5.78 11.96
N LEU A 86 -10.08 -6.42 13.12
CA LEU A 86 -8.84 -6.86 13.75
C LEU A 86 -8.12 -7.90 12.90
N GLN A 87 -8.86 -8.86 12.35
CA GLN A 87 -8.34 -9.84 11.40
C GLN A 87 -7.79 -9.17 10.14
N GLY A 88 -8.46 -8.13 9.64
CA GLY A 88 -7.95 -7.28 8.56
C GLY A 88 -6.59 -6.65 8.88
N SER A 89 -6.51 -6.03 10.04
CA SER A 89 -5.30 -5.35 10.54
C SER A 89 -4.14 -6.33 10.76
N LEU A 90 -4.42 -7.51 11.32
CA LEU A 90 -3.41 -8.56 11.51
C LEU A 90 -2.84 -9.06 10.18
N ARG A 91 -3.69 -9.22 9.15
CA ARG A 91 -3.24 -9.61 7.81
C ARG A 91 -2.33 -8.55 7.18
N LEU A 92 -2.66 -7.26 7.33
CA LEU A 92 -1.79 -6.17 6.87
C LEU A 92 -0.43 -6.25 7.57
N LEU A 93 -0.42 -6.48 8.88
CA LEU A 93 0.81 -6.62 9.66
C LEU A 93 1.67 -7.81 9.19
N ASP A 94 1.05 -8.96 8.91
CA ASP A 94 1.75 -10.15 8.38
C ASP A 94 2.42 -9.88 7.02
N ILE A 95 1.73 -9.14 6.13
CA ILE A 95 2.28 -8.73 4.84
C ILE A 95 3.45 -7.77 5.05
N CYS A 96 3.29 -6.75 5.91
CA CYS A 96 4.36 -5.81 6.25
C CYS A 96 5.59 -6.52 6.81
N SER A 97 5.39 -7.48 7.72
CA SER A 97 6.44 -8.32 8.29
C SER A 97 7.17 -9.11 7.21
N THR A 98 6.41 -9.81 6.36
CA THR A 98 6.96 -10.56 5.22
C THR A 98 7.75 -9.66 4.26
N ALA A 99 7.23 -8.46 3.97
CA ALA A 99 7.87 -7.48 3.10
C ALA A 99 9.22 -7.01 3.68
N LYS A 100 9.23 -6.68 4.98
CA LYS A 100 10.41 -6.25 5.73
C LYS A 100 11.49 -7.34 5.72
N ASP A 101 11.12 -8.58 6.01
CA ASP A 101 12.06 -9.71 6.01
C ASP A 101 12.68 -9.93 4.64
N CYS A 102 11.86 -9.86 3.58
CA CYS A 102 12.36 -10.02 2.22
C CYS A 102 13.30 -8.87 1.81
N LEU A 103 13.03 -7.64 2.25
CA LEU A 103 13.91 -6.49 2.05
C LEU A 103 15.25 -6.64 2.78
N LEU A 104 15.20 -7.10 4.04
CA LEU A 104 16.40 -7.36 4.84
C LEU A 104 17.28 -8.43 4.20
N GLN A 105 16.70 -9.55 3.77
CA GLN A 105 17.42 -10.60 3.06
C GLN A 105 18.02 -10.10 1.74
N SER A 106 17.25 -9.30 0.97
CA SER A 106 17.78 -8.72 -0.27
C SER A 106 18.94 -7.75 -0.02
N LYS A 107 18.90 -6.98 1.08
CA LYS A 107 19.99 -6.08 1.47
C LYS A 107 21.26 -6.87 1.80
N GLU A 108 21.14 -7.92 2.59
CA GLU A 108 22.26 -8.81 2.96
C GLU A 108 22.92 -9.41 1.72
N SER A 109 22.16 -10.05 0.83
CA SER A 109 22.73 -10.65 -0.39
C SER A 109 23.37 -9.62 -1.34
N ILE A 110 22.87 -8.38 -1.40
CA ILE A 110 23.52 -7.30 -2.17
C ILE A 110 24.85 -6.90 -1.53
N CYS A 111 24.91 -6.83 -0.19
CA CYS A 111 26.16 -6.56 0.54
C CYS A 111 27.20 -7.66 0.32
N ASP A 112 26.78 -8.94 0.31
CA ASP A 112 27.66 -10.06 0.02
C ASP A 112 28.22 -9.98 -1.40
N LEU A 113 27.35 -9.72 -2.38
CA LEU A 113 27.74 -9.56 -3.77
C LEU A 113 28.74 -8.41 -3.94
N LYS A 114 28.47 -7.25 -3.32
CA LYS A 114 29.37 -6.08 -3.31
C LYS A 114 30.72 -6.43 -2.68
N SER A 115 30.72 -7.16 -1.58
CA SER A 115 31.94 -7.58 -0.89
C SER A 115 32.80 -8.50 -1.76
N ILE A 116 32.19 -9.41 -2.51
CA ILE A 116 32.89 -10.29 -3.46
C ILE A 116 33.49 -9.48 -4.61
N ILE A 117 32.74 -8.54 -5.20
CA ILE A 117 33.23 -7.66 -6.27
C ILE A 117 34.45 -6.86 -5.79
N GLN A 118 34.37 -6.27 -4.60
CA GLN A 118 35.44 -5.42 -4.07
C GLN A 118 36.69 -6.19 -3.67
N ARG A 119 36.54 -7.41 -3.13
CA ARG A 119 37.68 -8.24 -2.69
C ARG A 119 38.38 -9.00 -3.82
N ARG A 120 37.74 -9.17 -4.99
CA ARG A 120 38.27 -10.01 -6.08
C ARG A 120 38.36 -9.27 -7.41
N LYS A 121 39.49 -8.60 -7.63
CA LYS A 121 39.97 -8.32 -8.99
C LYS A 121 40.56 -9.63 -9.57
N GLY A 122 39.73 -10.63 -9.92
CA GLY A 122 40.21 -11.79 -10.72
C GLY A 122 39.66 -13.21 -10.46
N LYS A 123 38.74 -13.48 -9.52
CA LYS A 123 38.13 -14.83 -9.34
C LYS A 123 36.63 -14.83 -9.61
N GLU A 124 36.30 -14.93 -10.90
CA GLU A 124 34.94 -14.90 -11.48
C GLU A 124 33.97 -15.93 -10.86
N THR A 125 34.49 -17.08 -10.40
CA THR A 125 33.70 -18.17 -9.82
C THR A 125 32.95 -17.82 -8.52
N GLY A 126 33.45 -16.87 -7.71
CA GLY A 126 32.77 -16.48 -6.47
C GLY A 126 31.57 -15.57 -6.74
N PHE A 127 31.70 -14.69 -7.74
CA PHE A 127 30.66 -13.75 -8.14
C PHE A 127 29.46 -14.50 -8.76
N THR A 128 29.74 -15.50 -9.60
CA THR A 128 28.68 -16.31 -10.23
C THR A 128 27.87 -17.09 -9.18
N VAL A 129 28.53 -17.71 -8.20
CA VAL A 129 27.85 -18.45 -7.12
C VAL A 129 26.95 -17.54 -6.30
N GLU A 130 27.44 -16.39 -5.84
CA GLU A 130 26.64 -15.46 -5.03
C GLU A 130 25.52 -14.80 -5.85
N GLY A 131 25.78 -14.52 -7.14
CA GLY A 131 24.76 -14.06 -8.07
C GLY A 131 23.62 -15.07 -8.25
N VAL A 132 23.93 -16.37 -8.34
CA VAL A 132 22.91 -17.44 -8.41
C VAL A 132 22.08 -17.49 -7.13
N LYS A 133 22.71 -17.38 -5.95
CA LYS A 133 21.98 -17.31 -4.66
C LYS A 133 21.07 -16.10 -4.59
N TYR A 134 21.56 -14.92 -4.96
CA TYR A 134 20.74 -13.70 -5.03
C TYR A 134 19.53 -13.87 -5.95
N LEU A 135 19.71 -14.44 -7.14
CA LEU A 135 18.62 -14.70 -8.07
C LEU A 135 17.61 -15.72 -7.52
N ALA A 136 18.08 -16.76 -6.83
CA ALA A 136 17.21 -17.73 -6.15
C ALA A 136 16.39 -17.07 -5.03
N LEU A 137 17.03 -16.25 -4.19
CA LEU A 137 16.37 -15.45 -3.15
C LEU A 137 15.29 -14.55 -3.76
N ARG A 138 15.62 -13.82 -4.84
CA ARG A 138 14.68 -12.95 -5.55
C ARG A 138 13.44 -13.71 -6.06
N LYS A 139 13.63 -14.91 -6.62
CA LYS A 139 12.53 -15.77 -7.06
C LYS A 139 11.66 -16.22 -5.89
N GLN A 140 12.27 -16.61 -4.76
CA GLN A 140 11.55 -17.04 -3.56
C GLN A 140 10.75 -15.90 -2.95
N MET A 141 11.36 -14.71 -2.81
CA MET A 141 10.70 -13.49 -2.35
C MET A 141 9.45 -13.21 -3.20
N LYS A 142 9.60 -13.20 -4.52
CA LYS A 142 8.48 -12.97 -5.45
C LYS A 142 7.35 -13.97 -5.27
N LYS A 143 7.67 -15.24 -4.99
CA LYS A 143 6.67 -16.29 -4.71
C LYS A 143 5.95 -16.03 -3.38
N LYS A 144 6.69 -15.71 -2.31
CA LYS A 144 6.13 -15.41 -0.98
C LYS A 144 5.19 -14.21 -1.04
N VAL A 145 5.65 -13.11 -1.63
CA VAL A 145 4.89 -11.87 -1.83
C VAL A 145 3.59 -12.12 -2.57
N ARG A 146 3.64 -12.79 -3.73
CA ARG A 146 2.43 -13.08 -4.51
C ARG A 146 1.45 -13.97 -3.77
N LYS A 147 1.95 -14.97 -3.05
CA LYS A 147 1.10 -15.86 -2.24
C LYS A 147 0.39 -15.08 -1.13
N ALA A 148 1.11 -14.21 -0.42
CA ALA A 148 0.54 -13.38 0.64
C ALA A 148 -0.54 -12.42 0.10
N LEU A 149 -0.26 -11.74 -1.01
CA LEU A 149 -1.22 -10.84 -1.67
C LEU A 149 -2.47 -11.58 -2.16
N GLN A 150 -2.30 -12.74 -2.80
CA GLN A 150 -3.43 -13.52 -3.29
C GLN A 150 -4.34 -13.99 -2.16
N ASN A 151 -3.75 -14.49 -1.07
CA ASN A 151 -4.49 -14.92 0.11
C ASN A 151 -5.32 -13.77 0.66
N MET A 152 -4.73 -12.58 0.81
CA MET A 152 -5.44 -11.43 1.35
C MET A 152 -6.56 -10.92 0.44
N LYS A 153 -6.35 -10.89 -0.88
CA LYS A 153 -7.37 -10.46 -1.85
C LYS A 153 -8.58 -11.40 -1.85
N ASN A 154 -8.36 -12.71 -1.76
CA ASN A 154 -9.45 -13.69 -1.69
C ASN A 154 -10.31 -13.48 -0.44
N GLU A 155 -9.68 -13.18 0.69
CA GLU A 155 -10.36 -12.93 1.97
C GLU A 155 -11.08 -11.57 2.02
N LEU A 156 -10.51 -10.53 1.41
CA LEU A 156 -11.17 -9.22 1.26
C LEU A 156 -12.48 -9.35 0.46
N LEU A 157 -12.45 -10.13 -0.63
CA LEU A 157 -13.63 -10.45 -1.44
C LEU A 157 -14.67 -11.28 -0.69
N ALA A 158 -14.25 -12.12 0.26
CA ALA A 158 -15.16 -12.87 1.12
C ALA A 158 -15.83 -11.97 2.17
N SER A 159 -15.09 -11.00 2.72
CA SER A 159 -15.58 -10.02 3.70
C SER A 159 -16.58 -9.02 3.09
N SER A 160 -16.33 -8.56 1.86
CA SER A 160 -17.16 -7.55 1.17
C SER A 160 -18.59 -8.03 0.82
N LYS A 161 -18.86 -9.33 0.78
CA LYS A 161 -20.17 -9.87 0.38
C LYS A 161 -21.27 -9.72 1.45
N ASN A 162 -20.91 -9.33 2.68
CA ASN A 162 -21.80 -9.38 3.83
C ASN A 162 -22.30 -8.00 4.31
N ASP A 163 -22.02 -6.93 3.57
CA ASP A 163 -21.92 -5.60 4.15
C ASP A 163 -22.83 -4.59 3.43
N ASN A 164 -24.14 -4.68 3.69
CA ASN A 164 -25.12 -3.78 3.07
C ASN A 164 -25.47 -2.55 3.94
N ASN A 165 -25.00 -2.46 5.19
CA ASN A 165 -25.28 -1.36 6.11
C ASN A 165 -24.07 -1.05 7.00
N THR A 166 -23.02 -0.49 6.40
CA THR A 166 -21.76 -0.16 7.07
C THR A 166 -21.81 1.28 7.58
N SER A 167 -21.36 1.53 8.82
CA SER A 167 -21.19 2.90 9.33
C SER A 167 -20.38 3.79 8.40
N PRO A 168 -20.47 5.12 8.56
CA PRO A 168 -19.41 6.03 8.13
C PRO A 168 -18.02 5.63 8.69
N MET A 169 -17.87 5.45 10.01
CA MET A 169 -16.57 5.13 10.64
C MET A 169 -16.01 3.77 10.19
N LEU A 170 -16.85 2.73 10.19
CA LEU A 170 -16.49 1.40 9.69
C LEU A 170 -16.15 1.41 8.20
N SER A 171 -16.84 2.21 7.38
CA SER A 171 -16.50 2.37 5.96
C SER A 171 -15.13 3.02 5.78
N PHE A 172 -14.79 4.04 6.58
CA PHE A 172 -13.46 4.65 6.57
C PHE A 172 -12.36 3.66 6.94
N LEU A 173 -12.59 2.82 7.96
CA LEU A 173 -11.62 1.79 8.37
C LEU A 173 -11.42 0.73 7.27
N LYS A 174 -12.49 0.30 6.60
CA LYS A 174 -12.41 -0.65 5.48
C LYS A 174 -11.71 -0.04 4.27
N GLU A 175 -11.97 1.23 3.98
CA GLU A 175 -11.30 1.95 2.91
C GLU A 175 -9.79 2.11 3.20
N THR A 176 -9.44 2.39 4.46
CA THR A 176 -8.05 2.39 4.93
C THR A 176 -7.38 1.04 4.69
N GLU A 177 -8.02 -0.07 5.10
CA GLU A 177 -7.50 -1.42 4.88
C GLU A 177 -7.25 -1.67 3.38
N ALA A 178 -8.20 -1.32 2.52
CA ALA A 178 -8.11 -1.52 1.07
C ALA A 178 -7.00 -0.69 0.42
N VAL A 179 -6.89 0.60 0.76
CA VAL A 179 -5.86 1.51 0.23
C VAL A 179 -4.46 1.09 0.71
N THR A 180 -4.33 0.70 1.98
CA THR A 180 -3.07 0.17 2.53
C THR A 180 -2.67 -1.11 1.79
N LEU A 181 -3.62 -2.02 1.53
CA LEU A 181 -3.36 -3.24 0.77
C LEU A 181 -2.89 -2.96 -0.67
N SER A 182 -3.59 -2.10 -1.41
CA SER A 182 -3.16 -1.71 -2.76
C SER A 182 -1.76 -1.09 -2.73
N SER A 183 -1.50 -0.23 -1.75
CA SER A 183 -0.21 0.43 -1.61
C SER A 183 0.91 -0.58 -1.32
N LEU A 184 0.70 -1.53 -0.42
CA LEU A 184 1.62 -2.63 -0.16
C LEU A 184 1.83 -3.51 -1.39
N GLU A 185 0.78 -3.81 -2.16
CA GLU A 185 0.89 -4.56 -3.41
C GLU A 185 1.83 -3.86 -4.40
N HIS A 186 1.62 -2.57 -4.65
CA HIS A 186 2.49 -1.77 -5.53
C HIS A 186 3.95 -1.77 -5.05
N LEU A 187 4.18 -1.56 -3.76
CA LEU A 187 5.51 -1.56 -3.16
C LEU A 187 6.20 -2.92 -3.30
N LEU A 188 5.48 -3.99 -3.01
CA LEU A 188 6.00 -5.35 -3.08
C LEU A 188 6.28 -5.80 -4.52
N LEU A 189 5.46 -5.35 -5.49
CA LEU A 189 5.71 -5.56 -6.91
C LEU A 189 6.95 -4.80 -7.38
N PHE A 190 7.18 -3.57 -6.90
CA PHE A 190 8.41 -2.82 -7.16
C PHE A 190 9.64 -3.60 -6.67
N ILE A 191 9.62 -4.00 -5.40
CA ILE A 191 10.77 -4.66 -4.77
C ILE A 191 11.02 -6.01 -5.43
N SER A 192 9.99 -6.79 -5.75
CA SER A 192 10.12 -8.11 -6.38
C SER A 192 10.48 -8.06 -7.87
N GLY A 193 10.62 -6.86 -8.43
CA GLY A 193 10.67 -6.61 -9.85
C GLY A 193 9.31 -6.85 -10.47
N SER A 194 8.66 -5.77 -10.94
CA SER A 194 7.48 -5.90 -11.79
C SER A 194 7.88 -6.78 -12.97
N LYS A 195 6.92 -7.54 -13.51
CA LYS A 195 7.16 -8.18 -14.80
C LYS A 195 7.36 -7.01 -15.74
N GLY A 196 8.62 -6.65 -16.01
CA GLY A 196 8.91 -5.74 -17.09
C GLY A 196 8.15 -6.32 -18.26
N HIS A 197 7.25 -5.54 -18.85
CA HIS A 197 6.84 -5.78 -20.22
C HIS A 197 8.05 -5.54 -21.14
N SER A 198 9.26 -5.97 -20.76
CA SER A 198 10.33 -6.18 -21.70
C SER A 198 10.04 -7.52 -22.36
N LYS A 199 9.19 -7.46 -23.39
CA LYS A 199 9.31 -8.32 -24.57
C LYS A 199 10.66 -8.05 -25.28
N HIS A 200 11.76 -7.83 -24.56
CA HIS A 200 13.07 -8.01 -25.14
C HIS A 200 13.34 -9.51 -25.10
N SER A 201 12.86 -10.15 -26.16
CA SER A 201 13.21 -11.49 -26.57
C SER A 201 14.67 -11.76 -26.22
N ARG A 202 14.94 -12.92 -25.61
CA ARG A 202 16.28 -13.43 -25.28
C ARG A 202 17.25 -13.44 -26.49
N TRP A 203 16.74 -13.18 -27.70
CA TRP A 203 17.46 -13.03 -28.95
C TRP A 203 18.11 -11.66 -29.20
N SER A 204 17.64 -10.57 -28.59
CA SER A 204 18.21 -9.24 -28.88
C SER A 204 19.63 -9.06 -28.34
N THR A 205 20.02 -9.85 -27.34
CA THR A 205 21.36 -9.82 -26.75
C THR A 205 22.36 -10.64 -27.57
N ILE A 206 21.88 -11.60 -28.37
CA ILE A 206 22.71 -12.45 -29.23
C ILE A 206 23.05 -11.71 -30.54
N SER A 207 22.15 -10.87 -31.05
CA SER A 207 22.39 -10.06 -32.26
C SER A 207 23.55 -9.06 -32.12
N LYS A 208 23.94 -8.68 -30.89
CA LYS A 208 25.07 -7.76 -30.65
C LYS A 208 26.44 -8.45 -30.56
N LEU A 209 26.48 -9.78 -30.56
CA LEU A 209 27.73 -10.56 -30.52
C LEU A 209 28.15 -11.07 -31.90
N VAL A 210 27.25 -10.99 -32.89
CA VAL A 210 27.50 -11.38 -34.28
C VAL A 210 27.49 -10.11 -35.13
N GLN A 211 28.55 -9.31 -35.04
CA GLN A 211 28.92 -8.44 -36.15
C GLN A 211 30.14 -9.07 -36.85
N PRO A 212 30.10 -9.29 -38.17
CA PRO A 212 31.29 -9.68 -38.92
C PRO A 212 32.30 -8.53 -38.87
N LYS A 213 33.59 -8.87 -38.71
CA LYS A 213 34.69 -7.94 -38.98
C LYS A 213 34.70 -7.65 -40.48
N GLU A 214 34.47 -6.41 -40.85
CA GLU A 214 35.04 -5.84 -42.08
C GLU A 214 36.47 -5.34 -41.79
#